data_AF-A0A9Q9CG90-F1
#
_entry.id   AF-A0A9Q9CG90-F1
#
_cell.length_a   1.000
_cell.length_b   1.000
_cell.length_c   1.000
_cell.angle_alpha   90.00
_cell.angle_beta   90.00
_cell.angle_gamma   90.00
#
_symmetry.space_group_name_H-M   'P 1'
#
loop_
_entity.id
_entity.type
_entity.pdbx_description
1 polymer ?
#
loop_
_entity_poly.entity_id
_entity_poly.type
_entity_poly.pdbx_seq_one_letter_code
_entity_poly.pdbx_strand_id
1 'polypeptide(L)'
;MCRSFLSPWKDENGEYKFEGRFNQGVVSLNLPQIGIVAAGDEDKFWNLLDNRLDLCYEALMCRHNALKGTLSDESPIHWQYGAIARLPQGAVIDPLLMDGYSTISLGYIGLYEVTKLMTGVSHVHPDGEAFAVKVMKRLEEATILWKKQTGIGFGLYGSPAESLCYRFAKIDLQKFGEIKDVTDKGYYTNSYHVDVREEIDAFSKLQFESQFQPISTGGCISYIEIPNMSHNLEALKQLVNYIYHNIQYAEFNTKSDCCHVCHFEGEIIINDDLTWECPNCHNKDQAKMNVIRRTCGYLGDNFWNKGKTAEIKSRVLHL
;
A
#
# COMPACT_ATOMS: atom_id res chain seq x y z
N MET A 1 9.01 -5.06 -5.18
CA MET A 1 8.36 -4.19 -4.18
C MET A 1 7.96 -2.91 -4.91
N CYS A 2 6.66 -2.60 -5.05
CA CYS A 2 6.19 -1.63 -6.07
C CYS A 2 6.43 -0.15 -5.73
N ARG A 3 6.55 0.19 -4.43
CA ARG A 3 6.55 1.58 -3.95
C ARG A 3 7.40 1.79 -2.68
N SER A 4 8.51 1.06 -2.56
CA SER A 4 9.41 1.22 -1.40
C SER A 4 10.37 2.36 -1.67
N PHE A 5 10.45 3.31 -0.75
CA PHE A 5 11.39 4.41 -0.83
C PHE A 5 12.54 4.19 0.15
N LEU A 6 13.75 4.53 -0.31
CA LEU A 6 14.92 4.56 0.54
C LEU A 6 15.02 5.93 1.20
N SER A 7 15.30 5.97 2.50
CA SER A 7 15.65 7.22 3.15
C SER A 7 16.99 7.73 2.62
N PRO A 8 17.24 9.05 2.58
CA PRO A 8 18.56 9.57 2.28
C PRO A 8 19.63 8.93 3.18
N TRP A 9 20.76 8.56 2.57
CA TRP A 9 21.91 7.97 3.25
C TRP A 9 23.17 8.48 2.56
N LYS A 10 24.21 8.76 3.36
CA LYS A 10 25.48 9.27 2.87
C LYS A 10 26.57 8.25 3.10
N ASP A 11 27.44 8.09 2.12
CA ASP A 11 28.61 7.23 2.26
C ASP A 11 29.70 7.88 3.12
N GLU A 12 30.82 7.18 3.28
CA GLU A 12 31.99 7.63 4.04
C GLU A 12 32.60 8.94 3.52
N ASN A 13 32.32 9.33 2.27
CA ASN A 13 32.76 10.59 1.68
C ASN A 13 31.74 11.73 1.87
N GLY A 14 30.59 11.44 2.49
CA GLY A 14 29.51 12.42 2.69
C GLY A 14 28.57 12.59 1.49
N GLU A 15 28.71 11.74 0.46
CA GLU A 15 27.93 11.77 -0.78
C GLU A 15 26.67 10.92 -0.66
N TYR A 16 25.57 11.39 -1.25
CA TYR A 16 24.32 10.63 -1.22
C TYR A 16 24.42 9.37 -2.08
N LYS A 17 23.95 8.24 -1.53
CA LYS A 17 23.90 6.97 -2.24
C LYS A 17 22.49 6.37 -2.21
N PHE A 18 21.99 6.03 -3.39
CA PHE A 18 20.68 5.38 -3.56
C PHE A 18 20.82 4.03 -4.27
N GLU A 19 21.70 3.96 -5.28
CA GLU A 19 21.96 2.77 -6.07
C GLU A 19 22.66 1.68 -5.24
N GLY A 20 22.23 0.44 -5.46
CA GLY A 20 22.72 -0.74 -4.74
C GLY A 20 22.17 -0.91 -3.33
N ARG A 21 21.40 0.04 -2.80
CA ARG A 21 20.71 -0.12 -1.52
C ARG A 21 19.43 -0.95 -1.67
N PHE A 22 19.02 -1.61 -0.60
CA PHE A 22 17.94 -2.59 -0.64
C PHE A 22 17.04 -2.56 0.61
N ASN A 23 15.97 -3.34 0.59
CA ASN A 23 15.06 -3.53 1.71
C ASN A 23 15.12 -4.99 2.19
N GLN A 24 15.26 -5.19 3.50
CA GLN A 24 15.40 -6.50 4.15
C GLN A 24 14.07 -7.25 4.27
N GLY A 25 12.94 -6.52 4.21
CA GLY A 25 11.65 -7.12 4.44
C GLY A 25 10.53 -6.20 4.87
N VAL A 26 9.32 -6.76 4.86
CA VAL A 26 8.09 -6.14 5.32
C VAL A 26 7.37 -7.07 6.31
N VAL A 27 6.84 -6.51 7.38
CA VAL A 27 5.81 -7.12 8.24
C VAL A 27 4.63 -6.16 8.29
N SER A 28 3.43 -6.60 7.91
CA SER A 28 2.26 -5.71 7.84
C SER A 28 1.30 -5.90 8.99
N LEU A 29 0.90 -4.79 9.61
CA LEU A 29 -0.01 -4.71 10.73
C LEU A 29 -1.46 -4.56 10.24
N ASN A 30 -2.36 -5.38 10.79
CA ASN A 30 -3.80 -5.36 10.48
C ASN A 30 -4.49 -4.37 11.42
N LEU A 31 -4.55 -3.08 11.02
CA LEU A 31 -5.19 -2.03 11.83
C LEU A 31 -6.67 -2.32 12.10
N PRO A 32 -7.48 -2.77 11.12
CA PRO A 32 -8.89 -3.08 11.35
C PRO A 32 -9.11 -4.10 12.47
N GLN A 33 -8.31 -5.17 12.53
CA GLN A 33 -8.43 -6.16 13.61
C GLN A 33 -8.23 -5.54 15.00
N ILE A 34 -7.33 -4.58 15.14
CA ILE A 34 -7.13 -3.86 16.42
C ILE A 34 -8.39 -3.07 16.77
N GLY A 35 -8.96 -2.34 15.80
CA GLY A 35 -10.22 -1.62 15.97
C GLY A 35 -11.40 -2.52 16.34
N ILE A 36 -11.52 -3.70 15.69
CA ILE A 36 -12.57 -4.68 15.97
C ILE A 36 -12.47 -5.17 17.42
N VAL A 37 -11.26 -5.47 17.90
CA VAL A 37 -11.05 -5.96 19.26
C VAL A 37 -11.21 -4.84 20.29
N ALA A 38 -10.81 -3.61 19.95
CA ALA A 38 -10.97 -2.44 20.80
C ALA A 38 -12.45 -2.06 20.97
N ALA A 39 -13.28 -2.23 19.93
CA ALA A 39 -14.71 -1.98 19.96
C ALA A 39 -15.08 -0.56 20.46
N GLY A 40 -14.32 0.45 20.00
CA GLY A 40 -14.52 1.86 20.38
C GLY A 40 -13.86 2.29 21.69
N ASP A 41 -13.26 1.38 22.45
CA ASP A 41 -12.48 1.70 23.65
C ASP A 41 -11.08 2.20 23.28
N GLU A 42 -10.83 3.50 23.48
CA GLU A 42 -9.58 4.17 23.08
C GLU A 42 -8.36 3.68 23.89
N ASP A 43 -8.49 3.51 25.21
CA ASP A 43 -7.40 3.03 26.06
C ASP A 43 -7.03 1.59 25.66
N LYS A 44 -8.03 0.75 25.40
CA LYS A 44 -7.81 -0.60 24.90
C LYS A 44 -7.17 -0.60 23.51
N PHE A 45 -7.59 0.30 22.62
CA PHE A 45 -7.02 0.42 21.28
C PHE A 45 -5.52 0.72 21.33
N TRP A 46 -5.11 1.75 22.08
CA TRP A 46 -3.70 2.14 22.17
C TRP A 46 -2.84 1.04 22.80
N ASN A 47 -3.32 0.40 23.86
CA ASN A 47 -2.64 -0.74 24.47
C ASN A 47 -2.49 -1.92 23.48
N LEU A 48 -3.52 -2.23 22.69
CA LEU A 48 -3.45 -3.29 21.68
C LEU A 48 -2.50 -2.93 20.53
N LEU A 49 -2.52 -1.67 20.09
CA LEU A 49 -1.62 -1.18 19.04
C LEU A 49 -0.16 -1.32 19.47
N ASP A 50 0.18 -0.90 20.68
CA ASP A 50 1.54 -1.00 21.23
C ASP A 50 2.00 -2.46 21.34
N ASN A 51 1.15 -3.35 21.89
CA ASN A 51 1.45 -4.78 21.95
C ASN A 51 1.65 -5.40 20.56
N ARG A 52 0.93 -4.93 19.54
CA ARG A 52 1.10 -5.39 18.14
C ARG A 52 2.34 -4.82 17.49
N LEU A 53 2.72 -3.59 17.83
CA LEU A 53 3.97 -2.98 17.38
C LEU A 53 5.18 -3.75 17.92
N ASP A 54 5.16 -4.14 19.19
CA ASP A 54 6.23 -4.96 19.78
C ASP A 54 6.36 -6.32 19.07
N LEU A 55 5.24 -6.98 18.78
CA LEU A 55 5.24 -8.23 18.01
C LEU A 55 5.76 -8.02 16.57
N CYS A 56 5.38 -6.92 15.92
CA CYS A 56 5.90 -6.57 14.60
C CYS A 56 7.42 -6.33 14.66
N TYR A 57 7.92 -5.65 15.69
CA TYR A 57 9.35 -5.46 15.91
C TYR A 57 10.08 -6.79 16.03
N GLU A 58 9.60 -7.71 16.88
CA GLU A 58 10.18 -9.06 17.02
C GLU A 58 10.22 -9.81 15.68
N ALA A 59 9.13 -9.77 14.90
CA ALA A 59 9.06 -10.40 13.59
C ALA A 59 10.04 -9.78 12.58
N LEU A 60 10.20 -8.45 12.59
CA LEU A 60 11.16 -7.75 11.75
C LEU A 60 12.61 -8.09 12.16
N MET A 61 12.88 -8.13 13.46
CA MET A 61 14.20 -8.49 13.99
C MET A 61 14.56 -9.94 13.75
N CYS A 62 13.58 -10.86 13.76
CA CYS A 62 13.80 -12.25 13.35
C CYS A 62 14.37 -12.33 11.93
N ARG A 63 13.80 -11.57 10.99
CA ARG A 63 14.30 -11.51 9.61
C ARG A 63 15.68 -10.88 9.51
N HIS A 64 15.90 -9.76 10.19
CA HIS A 64 17.21 -9.11 10.21
C HIS A 64 18.29 -10.03 10.76
N ASN A 65 18.02 -10.71 11.89
CA ASN A 65 18.97 -11.63 12.51
C ASN A 65 19.22 -12.88 11.67
N ALA A 66 18.25 -13.34 10.86
CA ALA A 66 18.46 -14.43 9.92
C ALA A 66 19.41 -14.06 8.77
N LEU A 67 19.59 -12.78 8.45
CA LEU A 67 20.55 -12.31 7.45
C LEU A 67 21.98 -12.17 7.99
N LYS A 68 22.16 -12.07 9.31
CA LYS A 68 23.48 -11.91 9.92
C LYS A 68 24.37 -13.12 9.65
N GLY A 69 25.63 -12.86 9.30
CA GLY A 69 26.61 -13.87 8.94
C GLY A 69 26.42 -14.45 7.53
N THR A 70 25.44 -13.98 6.75
CA THR A 70 25.28 -14.39 5.35
C THR A 70 26.52 -13.98 4.56
N LEU A 71 27.15 -14.95 3.89
CA LEU A 71 28.33 -14.72 3.06
C LEU A 71 27.94 -14.15 1.70
N SER A 72 28.82 -13.35 1.12
CA SER A 72 28.68 -12.79 -0.22
C SER A 72 28.53 -13.88 -1.30
N ASP A 73 29.02 -15.09 -1.01
CA ASP A 73 28.98 -16.26 -1.89
C ASP A 73 27.56 -16.82 -2.10
N GLU A 74 26.62 -16.54 -1.18
CA GLU A 74 25.21 -16.96 -1.33
C GLU A 74 24.54 -16.28 -2.54
N SER A 75 25.03 -15.10 -2.92
CA SER A 75 24.57 -14.42 -4.13
C SER A 75 25.64 -13.49 -4.73
N PRO A 76 26.61 -14.04 -5.47
CA PRO A 76 27.75 -13.27 -5.98
C PRO A 76 27.35 -12.09 -6.86
N ILE A 77 26.26 -12.23 -7.63
CA ILE A 77 25.74 -11.13 -8.46
C ILE A 77 25.35 -9.91 -7.63
N HIS A 78 24.67 -10.12 -6.49
CA HIS A 78 24.26 -9.05 -5.59
C HIS A 78 25.47 -8.48 -4.83
N TRP A 79 26.26 -9.37 -4.22
CA TRP A 79 27.22 -8.96 -3.21
C TRP A 79 28.62 -8.69 -3.75
N GLN A 80 29.04 -9.32 -4.85
CA GLN A 80 30.43 -9.26 -5.35
C GLN A 80 30.54 -8.51 -6.70
N TYR A 81 29.57 -8.70 -7.61
CA TYR A 81 29.67 -8.20 -8.98
C TYR A 81 28.95 -6.87 -9.25
N GLY A 82 28.49 -6.19 -8.20
CA GLY A 82 28.08 -4.79 -8.28
C GLY A 82 26.59 -4.52 -8.50
N ALA A 83 25.71 -5.53 -8.37
CA ALA A 83 24.26 -5.24 -8.39
C ALA A 83 23.79 -4.55 -7.10
N ILE A 84 24.35 -4.93 -5.94
CA ILE A 84 24.19 -4.22 -4.67
C ILE A 84 25.53 -3.66 -4.20
N ALA A 85 26.54 -4.53 -4.12
CA ALA A 85 27.86 -4.20 -3.60
C ALA A 85 28.97 -4.93 -4.37
N ARG A 86 30.22 -4.58 -4.02
CA ARG A 86 31.45 -5.25 -4.51
C ARG A 86 32.27 -5.75 -3.32
N LEU A 87 31.67 -6.62 -2.52
CA LEU A 87 32.32 -7.29 -1.42
C LEU A 87 33.31 -8.35 -1.93
N PRO A 88 34.41 -8.60 -1.19
CA PRO A 88 35.26 -9.75 -1.45
C PRO A 88 34.49 -11.08 -1.34
N GLN A 89 35.02 -12.11 -1.98
CA GLN A 89 34.54 -13.49 -1.82
C GLN A 89 34.64 -13.91 -0.35
N GLY A 90 33.59 -14.56 0.18
CA GLY A 90 33.52 -14.98 1.59
C GLY A 90 33.33 -13.85 2.62
N ALA A 91 33.09 -12.60 2.20
CA ALA A 91 32.78 -11.51 3.12
C ALA A 91 31.33 -11.61 3.64
N VAL A 92 31.08 -11.20 4.89
CA VAL A 92 29.73 -11.10 5.46
C VAL A 92 29.02 -9.83 5.01
N ILE A 93 27.70 -9.90 4.79
CA ILE A 93 26.90 -8.75 4.34
C ILE A 93 26.46 -7.81 5.48
N ASP A 94 26.73 -8.16 6.74
CA ASP A 94 26.30 -7.45 7.96
C ASP A 94 26.48 -5.92 7.92
N PRO A 95 27.60 -5.35 7.41
CA PRO A 95 27.76 -3.90 7.31
C PRO A 95 26.68 -3.22 6.44
N LEU A 96 26.12 -3.94 5.46
CA LEU A 96 25.05 -3.45 4.60
C LEU A 96 23.66 -3.55 5.26
N LEU A 97 23.54 -4.25 6.38
CA LEU A 97 22.29 -4.42 7.13
C LEU A 97 22.04 -3.29 8.15
N MET A 98 23.03 -2.43 8.37
CA MET A 98 23.08 -1.46 9.47
C MET A 98 23.13 -0.01 8.96
N ASP A 99 23.01 0.92 9.90
CA ASP A 99 23.21 2.37 9.74
C ASP A 99 22.41 3.01 8.60
N GLY A 100 21.27 2.42 8.27
CA GLY A 100 20.35 2.88 7.23
C GLY A 100 20.80 2.59 5.79
N TYR A 101 21.89 1.84 5.55
CA TYR A 101 22.27 1.44 4.19
C TYR A 101 21.14 0.61 3.55
N SER A 102 20.67 -0.43 4.25
CA SER A 102 19.41 -1.09 3.90
C SER A 102 18.28 -0.63 4.80
N THR A 103 17.06 -0.80 4.29
CA THR A 103 15.82 -0.47 5.01
C THR A 103 15.06 -1.72 5.44
N ILE A 104 14.17 -1.59 6.40
CA ILE A 104 13.23 -2.64 6.79
C ILE A 104 11.87 -2.00 7.11
N SER A 105 10.78 -2.64 6.68
CA SER A 105 9.49 -1.97 6.57
C SER A 105 8.47 -2.47 7.57
N LEU A 106 7.92 -1.54 8.35
CA LEU A 106 6.66 -1.74 9.07
C LEU A 106 5.52 -1.42 8.09
N GLY A 107 4.86 -2.45 7.61
CA GLY A 107 3.68 -2.33 6.76
C GLY A 107 2.41 -2.03 7.57
N TYR A 108 1.43 -1.37 6.95
CA TYR A 108 0.08 -1.23 7.52
C TYR A 108 -0.98 -1.22 6.40
N ILE A 109 -2.23 -1.48 6.79
CA ILE A 109 -3.41 -1.49 5.92
C ILE A 109 -4.66 -1.17 6.74
N GLY A 110 -5.66 -0.58 6.09
CA GLY A 110 -7.00 -0.44 6.64
C GLY A 110 -7.17 0.75 7.59
N LEU A 111 -6.58 1.90 7.24
CA LEU A 111 -6.73 3.13 8.02
C LEU A 111 -8.19 3.64 7.99
N TYR A 112 -8.91 3.41 6.89
CA TYR A 112 -10.35 3.68 6.79
C TYR A 112 -11.14 2.87 7.82
N GLU A 113 -11.00 1.55 7.80
CA GLU A 113 -11.84 0.68 8.63
C GLU A 113 -11.51 0.85 10.11
N VAL A 114 -10.22 0.94 10.48
CA VAL A 114 -9.84 1.17 11.89
C VAL A 114 -10.40 2.49 12.41
N THR A 115 -10.40 3.54 11.58
CA THR A 115 -10.97 4.85 11.96
C THR A 115 -12.47 4.72 12.13
N LYS A 116 -13.17 4.11 11.17
CA LYS A 116 -14.62 3.90 11.23
C LYS A 116 -15.05 3.06 12.44
N LEU A 117 -14.27 2.05 12.81
CA LEU A 117 -14.51 1.22 13.99
C LEU A 117 -14.36 2.00 15.30
N MET A 118 -13.45 2.97 15.36
CA MET A 118 -13.12 3.69 16.59
C MET A 118 -13.90 4.99 16.74
N THR A 119 -14.20 5.69 15.66
CA THR A 119 -14.86 7.02 15.68
C THR A 119 -16.28 7.00 15.13
N GLY A 120 -16.69 5.92 14.46
CA GLY A 120 -17.98 5.82 13.79
C GLY A 120 -18.06 6.53 12.43
N VAL A 121 -17.01 7.24 12.02
CA VAL A 121 -16.97 8.02 10.77
C VAL A 121 -15.76 7.66 9.90
N SER A 122 -15.80 8.01 8.61
CA SER A 122 -14.64 7.88 7.72
C SER A 122 -13.48 8.76 8.19
N HIS A 123 -12.26 8.40 7.83
CA HIS A 123 -11.08 9.24 8.08
C HIS A 123 -11.07 10.55 7.31
N VAL A 124 -11.95 10.77 6.32
CA VAL A 124 -12.09 12.08 5.65
C VAL A 124 -12.96 13.05 6.45
N HIS A 125 -13.74 12.55 7.42
CA HIS A 125 -14.48 13.41 8.34
C HIS A 125 -13.52 14.01 9.37
N PRO A 126 -13.66 15.28 9.80
CA PRO A 126 -12.70 15.93 10.71
C PRO A 126 -12.35 15.11 11.97
N ASP A 127 -13.35 14.52 12.63
CA ASP A 127 -13.12 13.68 13.82
C ASP A 127 -12.38 12.37 13.48
N GLY A 128 -12.65 11.79 12.30
CA GLY A 128 -11.96 10.61 11.81
C GLY A 128 -10.53 10.92 11.36
N GLU A 129 -10.31 12.06 10.70
CA GLU A 129 -8.99 12.54 10.29
C GLU A 129 -8.08 12.72 11.49
N ALA A 130 -8.58 13.36 12.56
CA ALA A 130 -7.83 13.54 13.80
C ALA A 130 -7.37 12.21 14.40
N PHE A 131 -8.23 11.18 14.38
CA PHE A 131 -7.86 9.84 14.85
C PHE A 131 -6.86 9.16 13.90
N ALA A 132 -7.09 9.20 12.59
CA ALA A 132 -6.23 8.59 11.58
C ALA A 132 -4.81 9.17 11.63
N VAL A 133 -4.67 10.48 11.80
CA VAL A 133 -3.37 11.16 11.97
C VAL A 133 -2.67 10.68 13.24
N LYS A 134 -3.37 10.54 14.38
CA LYS A 134 -2.78 10.01 15.62
C LYS A 134 -2.25 8.58 15.43
N VAL A 135 -3.03 7.71 14.78
CA VAL A 135 -2.60 6.33 14.48
C VAL A 135 -1.34 6.35 13.62
N MET A 136 -1.33 7.11 12.53
CA MET A 136 -0.19 7.20 11.62
C MET A 136 1.06 7.76 12.31
N LYS A 137 0.92 8.78 13.17
CA LYS A 137 2.01 9.33 13.97
C LYS A 137 2.58 8.31 14.96
N ARG A 138 1.73 7.56 15.64
CA ARG A 138 2.18 6.49 16.55
C ARG A 138 2.99 5.40 15.83
N LEU A 139 2.57 5.03 14.62
CA LEU A 139 3.30 4.08 13.77
C LEU A 139 4.67 4.63 13.34
N GLU A 140 4.73 5.90 12.93
CA GLU A 140 5.98 6.59 12.59
C GLU A 140 6.94 6.65 13.79
N GLU A 141 6.44 7.05 14.95
CA GLU A 141 7.20 7.11 16.21
C GLU A 141 7.83 5.77 16.56
N ALA A 142 7.11 4.66 16.35
CA ALA A 142 7.65 3.32 16.56
C ALA A 142 8.86 3.06 15.64
N THR A 143 8.75 3.38 14.35
CA THR A 143 9.87 3.19 13.40
C THR A 143 11.08 4.06 13.74
N ILE A 144 10.85 5.31 14.17
CA ILE A 144 11.91 6.23 14.61
C ILE A 144 12.60 5.70 15.87
N LEU A 145 11.82 5.22 16.85
CA LEU A 145 12.34 4.65 18.09
C LEU A 145 13.21 3.42 17.82
N TRP A 146 12.73 2.48 17.01
CA TRP A 146 13.48 1.26 16.67
C TRP A 146 14.76 1.58 15.92
N LYS A 147 14.74 2.55 14.98
CA LYS A 147 15.94 3.03 14.30
C LYS A 147 16.94 3.61 15.29
N LYS A 148 16.50 4.44 16.24
CA LYS A 148 17.37 5.01 17.28
C LYS A 148 17.98 3.93 18.18
N GLN A 149 17.24 2.89 18.51
CA GLN A 149 17.68 1.82 19.41
C GLN A 149 18.66 0.84 18.75
N THR A 150 18.50 0.58 17.44
CA THR A 150 19.20 -0.51 16.74
C THR A 150 20.17 -0.05 15.66
N GLY A 151 20.04 1.19 15.17
CA GLY A 151 20.75 1.68 13.99
C GLY A 151 20.18 1.20 12.65
N ILE A 152 19.15 0.33 12.64
CA ILE A 152 18.57 -0.23 11.41
C ILE A 152 17.61 0.78 10.76
N GLY A 153 17.59 0.84 9.43
CA GLY A 153 16.73 1.75 8.66
C GLY A 153 15.26 1.36 8.63
N PHE A 154 14.54 1.44 9.76
CA PHE A 154 13.09 1.23 9.78
C PHE A 154 12.34 2.32 9.00
N GLY A 155 11.34 1.92 8.21
CA GLY A 155 10.45 2.83 7.49
C GLY A 155 9.00 2.38 7.54
N LEU A 156 8.08 3.34 7.66
CA LEU A 156 6.65 3.07 7.61
C LEU A 156 6.19 2.90 6.17
N TYR A 157 5.51 1.79 5.87
CA TYR A 157 5.23 1.34 4.51
C TYR A 157 3.74 1.12 4.31
N GLY A 158 3.12 1.91 3.43
CA GLY A 158 1.78 1.63 2.94
C GLY A 158 1.83 0.37 2.09
N SER A 159 1.44 -0.77 2.65
CA SER A 159 1.55 -2.08 1.99
C SER A 159 0.67 -2.14 0.75
N PRO A 160 1.17 -2.46 -0.48
CA PRO A 160 0.36 -2.58 -1.70
C PRO A 160 -0.84 -3.52 -1.56
N ALA A 161 -0.71 -4.50 -0.68
CA ALA A 161 -1.81 -5.33 -0.17
C ALA A 161 -2.67 -6.05 -1.22
N GLU A 162 -2.13 -6.39 -2.39
CA GLU A 162 -2.88 -7.00 -3.48
C GLU A 162 -3.64 -8.28 -3.12
N SER A 163 -2.98 -9.20 -2.44
CA SER A 163 -3.62 -10.38 -1.85
C SER A 163 -3.94 -10.18 -0.37
N LEU A 164 -3.27 -9.23 0.29
CA LEU A 164 -3.37 -9.02 1.73
C LEU A 164 -4.70 -8.38 2.13
N CYS A 165 -5.25 -7.47 1.33
CA CYS A 165 -6.53 -6.80 1.60
C CYS A 165 -7.66 -7.82 1.77
N TYR A 166 -7.72 -8.79 0.87
CA TYR A 166 -8.68 -9.89 0.93
C TYR A 166 -8.34 -10.88 2.04
N ARG A 167 -7.06 -11.23 2.22
CA ARG A 167 -6.65 -12.21 3.23
C ARG A 167 -7.00 -11.75 4.65
N PHE A 168 -6.71 -10.51 5.01
CA PHE A 168 -7.04 -9.99 6.33
C PHE A 168 -8.55 -9.88 6.55
N ALA A 169 -9.27 -9.28 5.61
CA ALA A 169 -10.74 -9.19 5.69
C ALA A 169 -11.39 -10.57 5.82
N LYS A 170 -10.91 -11.59 5.09
CA LYS A 170 -11.42 -12.97 5.18
C LYS A 170 -11.16 -13.60 6.56
N ILE A 171 -9.96 -13.44 7.11
CA ILE A 171 -9.60 -14.00 8.43
C ILE A 171 -10.47 -13.34 9.51
N ASP A 172 -10.65 -12.02 9.43
CA ASP A 172 -11.44 -11.28 10.41
C ASP A 172 -12.94 -11.57 10.26
N LEU A 173 -13.46 -11.70 9.03
CA LEU A 173 -14.83 -12.13 8.76
C LEU A 173 -15.11 -13.51 9.38
N GLN A 174 -14.20 -14.47 9.23
CA GLN A 174 -14.35 -15.81 9.81
C GLN A 174 -14.37 -15.79 11.34
N LYS A 175 -13.67 -14.84 11.96
CA LYS A 175 -13.50 -14.78 13.41
C LYS A 175 -14.54 -13.91 14.11
N PHE A 176 -14.92 -12.79 13.49
CA PHE A 176 -15.75 -11.74 14.09
C PHE A 176 -17.10 -11.55 13.40
N GLY A 177 -17.33 -12.23 12.26
CA GLY A 177 -18.56 -12.12 11.48
C GLY A 177 -18.59 -10.86 10.61
N GLU A 178 -19.79 -10.58 10.07
CA GLU A 178 -20.03 -9.42 9.22
C GLU A 178 -20.14 -8.16 10.08
N ILE A 179 -19.28 -7.20 9.78
CA ILE A 179 -19.26 -5.87 10.37
C ILE A 179 -19.44 -4.89 9.23
N LYS A 180 -20.49 -4.07 9.35
CA LYS A 180 -20.91 -3.13 8.31
C LYS A 180 -19.77 -2.20 7.91
N ASP A 181 -19.55 -2.06 6.60
CA ASP A 181 -18.50 -1.26 5.96
C ASP A 181 -17.05 -1.64 6.33
N VAL A 182 -16.85 -2.81 6.94
CA VAL A 182 -15.54 -3.28 7.44
C VAL A 182 -15.24 -4.66 6.87
N THR A 183 -15.89 -5.72 7.36
CA THR A 183 -15.64 -7.11 6.90
C THR A 183 -16.67 -7.57 5.87
N ASP A 184 -17.86 -6.96 5.85
CA ASP A 184 -18.97 -7.26 4.93
C ASP A 184 -18.61 -7.04 3.45
N LYS A 185 -17.82 -6.00 3.15
CA LYS A 185 -17.35 -5.70 1.80
C LYS A 185 -16.28 -6.67 1.29
N GLY A 186 -15.71 -7.51 2.16
CA GLY A 186 -14.79 -8.59 1.78
C GLY A 186 -13.35 -8.15 1.44
N TYR A 187 -12.99 -6.89 1.69
CA TYR A 187 -11.63 -6.36 1.52
C TYR A 187 -11.38 -5.19 2.47
N TYR A 188 -10.11 -4.94 2.80
CA TYR A 188 -9.70 -3.71 3.48
C TYR A 188 -9.11 -2.67 2.53
N THR A 189 -9.36 -1.41 2.84
CA THR A 189 -8.83 -0.27 2.10
C THR A 189 -7.31 -0.18 2.25
N ASN A 190 -6.66 0.14 1.14
CA ASN A 190 -5.20 0.08 1.04
C ASN A 190 -4.54 1.20 1.85
N SER A 191 -3.69 0.85 2.82
CA SER A 191 -2.91 1.84 3.61
C SER A 191 -3.77 3.01 4.13
N TYR A 192 -3.46 4.26 3.74
CA TYR A 192 -4.17 5.49 4.10
C TYR A 192 -5.23 5.93 3.08
N HIS A 193 -5.46 5.16 2.02
CA HIS A 193 -6.30 5.60 0.89
C HIS A 193 -7.73 5.89 1.35
N VAL A 194 -8.36 6.88 0.72
CA VAL A 194 -9.80 7.09 0.85
C VAL A 194 -10.53 5.82 0.36
N ASP A 195 -11.59 5.42 1.08
CA ASP A 195 -12.39 4.24 0.66
C ASP A 195 -12.97 4.49 -0.73
N VAL A 196 -12.84 3.49 -1.60
CA VAL A 196 -13.16 3.61 -3.02
C VAL A 196 -14.64 3.89 -3.32
N ARG A 197 -15.51 3.71 -2.32
CA ARG A 197 -16.96 3.98 -2.39
C ARG A 197 -17.31 5.42 -2.02
N GLU A 198 -16.36 6.21 -1.52
CA GLU A 198 -16.61 7.59 -1.12
C GLU A 198 -16.55 8.52 -2.33
N GLU A 199 -17.63 9.27 -2.54
CA GLU A 199 -17.71 10.32 -3.55
C GLU A 199 -16.80 11.49 -3.16
N ILE A 200 -15.69 11.65 -3.88
CA ILE A 200 -14.68 12.69 -3.65
C ILE A 200 -14.03 13.07 -4.98
N ASP A 201 -13.76 14.36 -5.21
CA ASP A 201 -13.05 14.80 -6.41
C ASP A 201 -11.54 14.52 -6.33
N ALA A 202 -10.89 14.47 -7.49
CA ALA A 202 -9.47 14.13 -7.59
C ALA A 202 -8.56 15.04 -6.75
N PHE A 203 -8.82 16.34 -6.69
CA PHE A 203 -7.97 17.29 -5.98
C PHE A 203 -8.15 17.15 -4.47
N SER A 204 -9.40 17.08 -3.99
CA SER A 204 -9.70 16.87 -2.57
C SER A 204 -9.13 15.55 -2.06
N LYS A 205 -9.24 14.48 -2.85
CA LYS A 205 -8.65 13.17 -2.49
C LYS A 205 -7.14 13.22 -2.38
N LEU A 206 -6.47 13.81 -3.38
CA LEU A 206 -5.01 13.96 -3.36
C LEU A 206 -4.55 14.86 -2.21
N GLN A 207 -5.25 15.97 -1.97
CA GLN A 207 -4.96 16.87 -0.85
C GLN A 207 -5.06 16.15 0.48
N PHE A 208 -6.15 15.43 0.72
CA PHE A 208 -6.36 14.66 1.94
C PHE A 208 -5.27 13.59 2.13
N GLU A 209 -4.99 12.79 1.10
CA GLU A 209 -4.01 11.71 1.20
C GLU A 209 -2.56 12.20 1.32
N SER A 210 -2.25 13.39 0.80
CA SER A 210 -0.91 13.97 0.82
C SER A 210 -0.32 14.10 2.23
N GLN A 211 -1.17 14.34 3.23
CA GLN A 211 -0.73 14.53 4.61
C GLN A 211 -0.07 13.28 5.21
N PHE A 212 -0.41 12.09 4.71
CA PHE A 212 0.13 10.82 5.19
C PHE A 212 1.42 10.42 4.50
N GLN A 213 1.75 11.02 3.36
CA GLN A 213 2.94 10.66 2.57
C GLN A 213 4.26 11.01 3.30
N PRO A 214 4.40 12.16 3.96
CA PRO A 214 5.57 12.47 4.80
C PRO A 214 5.71 11.57 6.03
N ILE A 215 4.64 10.86 6.44
CA ILE A 215 4.64 9.92 7.58
C ILE A 215 5.01 8.51 7.09
N SER A 216 4.42 8.08 5.97
CA SER A 216 4.62 6.76 5.34
C SER A 216 5.87 6.72 4.45
N THR A 217 7.01 7.16 4.99
CA THR A 217 8.25 7.43 4.23
C THR A 217 8.94 6.20 3.67
N GLY A 218 8.70 5.01 4.21
CA GLY A 218 9.21 3.74 3.67
C GLY A 218 8.50 3.31 2.40
N GLY A 219 7.33 3.90 2.11
CA GLY A 219 6.59 3.70 0.86
C GLY A 219 5.17 4.20 0.93
N CYS A 220 4.77 4.98 -0.08
CA CYS A 220 3.45 5.57 -0.21
C CYS A 220 3.12 5.74 -1.69
N ILE A 221 1.84 5.87 -2.03
CA ILE A 221 1.36 6.25 -3.36
C ILE A 221 -0.11 6.66 -3.24
N SER A 222 -0.57 7.60 -4.06
CA SER A 222 -1.99 7.93 -4.19
C SER A 222 -2.51 7.55 -5.58
N TYR A 223 -3.77 7.11 -5.65
CA TYR A 223 -4.44 6.80 -6.91
C TYR A 223 -5.62 7.72 -7.15
N ILE A 224 -5.80 8.12 -8.40
CA ILE A 224 -7.06 8.69 -8.87
C ILE A 224 -7.57 7.89 -10.07
N GLU A 225 -8.80 7.42 -9.96
CA GLU A 225 -9.60 6.85 -11.04
C GLU A 225 -10.10 7.97 -11.96
N ILE A 226 -9.76 7.89 -13.24
CA ILE A 226 -10.12 8.88 -14.26
C ILE A 226 -10.71 8.17 -15.49
N PRO A 227 -11.63 8.80 -16.23
CA PRO A 227 -12.14 8.24 -17.48
C PRO A 227 -11.07 8.29 -18.59
N ASN A 228 -11.46 7.93 -19.80
CA ASN A 228 -10.60 8.14 -20.96
C ASN A 228 -10.40 9.66 -21.20
N MET A 229 -9.18 10.15 -20.93
CA MET A 229 -8.82 11.56 -21.03
C MET A 229 -8.27 11.98 -22.42
N SER A 230 -8.34 11.12 -23.44
CA SER A 230 -7.76 11.38 -24.78
C SER A 230 -8.25 12.70 -25.39
N HIS A 231 -9.49 13.09 -25.10
CA HIS A 231 -10.12 14.30 -25.62
C HIS A 231 -10.06 15.50 -24.64
N ASN A 232 -9.45 15.33 -23.46
CA ASN A 232 -9.34 16.39 -22.44
C ASN A 232 -7.95 16.42 -21.77
N LEU A 233 -6.93 16.65 -22.60
CA LEU A 233 -5.54 16.70 -22.14
C LEU A 233 -5.24 17.89 -21.21
N GLU A 234 -6.03 18.98 -21.29
CA GLU A 234 -5.82 20.15 -20.43
C GLU A 234 -6.18 19.84 -18.97
N ALA A 235 -7.27 19.11 -18.72
CA ALA A 235 -7.60 18.62 -17.38
C ALA A 235 -6.52 17.68 -16.83
N LEU A 236 -6.01 16.77 -17.68
CA LEU A 236 -4.90 15.88 -17.31
C LEU A 236 -3.63 16.67 -16.94
N LYS A 237 -3.31 17.72 -17.69
CA LYS A 237 -2.18 18.61 -17.40
C LYS A 237 -2.32 19.33 -16.06
N GLN A 238 -3.52 19.80 -15.71
CA GLN A 238 -3.78 20.41 -14.40
C GLN A 238 -3.56 19.42 -13.25
N LEU A 239 -4.00 18.16 -13.42
CA LEU A 239 -3.76 17.11 -12.43
C LEU A 239 -2.28 16.76 -12.30
N VAL A 240 -1.55 16.62 -13.42
CA VAL A 240 -0.11 16.40 -13.40
C VAL A 240 0.62 17.55 -12.69
N ASN A 241 0.24 18.80 -12.99
CA ASN A 241 0.79 19.96 -12.30
C ASN A 241 0.49 19.93 -10.80
N TYR A 242 -0.72 19.57 -10.40
CA TYR A 242 -1.08 19.48 -8.99
C TYR A 242 -0.28 18.37 -8.28
N ILE A 243 -0.17 17.19 -8.89
CA ILE A 243 0.65 16.08 -8.36
C ILE A 243 2.11 16.53 -8.18
N TYR A 244 2.70 17.16 -9.19
CA TYR A 244 4.10 17.60 -9.15
C TYR A 244 4.41 18.53 -7.97
N HIS A 245 3.48 19.42 -7.60
CA HIS A 245 3.71 20.40 -6.55
C HIS A 245 3.30 19.93 -5.14
N ASN A 246 2.44 18.92 -5.02
CA ASN A 246 1.80 18.58 -3.73
C ASN A 246 1.98 17.11 -3.31
N ILE A 247 2.33 16.22 -4.23
CA ILE A 247 2.22 14.78 -4.03
C ILE A 247 3.57 14.10 -4.31
N GLN A 248 4.04 13.28 -3.37
CA GLN A 248 5.32 12.56 -3.48
C GLN A 248 5.27 11.48 -4.57
N TYR A 249 4.19 10.71 -4.61
CA TYR A 249 3.99 9.69 -5.64
C TYR A 249 2.50 9.45 -5.86
N ALA A 250 2.04 9.63 -7.09
CA ALA A 250 0.66 9.35 -7.48
C ALA A 250 0.57 8.79 -8.89
N GLU A 251 -0.53 8.09 -9.15
CA GLU A 251 -0.81 7.46 -10.42
C GLU A 251 -2.26 7.64 -10.85
N PHE A 252 -2.45 7.71 -12.17
CA PHE A 252 -3.75 7.67 -12.82
C PHE A 252 -4.15 6.22 -13.07
N ASN A 253 -5.39 5.89 -12.70
CA ASN A 253 -6.04 4.65 -13.09
C ASN A 253 -7.03 4.96 -14.19
N THR A 254 -6.67 4.55 -15.41
CA THR A 254 -7.56 4.54 -16.57
C THR A 254 -8.03 3.13 -16.84
N LYS A 255 -9.17 3.01 -17.51
CA LYS A 255 -9.74 1.73 -17.93
C LYS A 255 -9.44 1.56 -19.42
N SER A 256 -8.68 0.51 -19.76
CA SER A 256 -8.28 0.20 -21.12
C SER A 256 -8.70 -1.23 -21.43
N ASP A 257 -9.94 -1.39 -21.88
CA ASP A 257 -10.48 -2.71 -22.19
C ASP A 257 -10.95 -2.81 -23.63
N CYS A 258 -10.92 -4.03 -24.13
CA CYS A 258 -11.38 -4.38 -25.46
C CYS A 258 -12.13 -5.71 -25.43
N CYS A 259 -13.30 -5.77 -26.06
CA CYS A 259 -13.99 -7.03 -26.32
C CYS A 259 -13.61 -7.57 -27.70
N HIS A 260 -13.09 -8.80 -27.77
CA HIS A 260 -12.66 -9.43 -29.03
C HIS A 260 -13.84 -9.94 -29.87
N VAL A 261 -15.04 -10.03 -29.30
CA VAL A 261 -16.25 -10.51 -30.00
C VAL A 261 -16.90 -9.41 -30.83
N CYS A 262 -17.05 -8.21 -30.26
CA CYS A 262 -17.73 -7.10 -30.92
C CYS A 262 -16.84 -5.87 -31.14
N HIS A 263 -15.53 -5.98 -30.84
CA HIS A 263 -14.55 -4.89 -30.95
C HIS A 263 -14.93 -3.64 -30.16
N PHE A 264 -15.66 -3.81 -29.06
CA PHE A 264 -15.97 -2.70 -28.16
C PHE A 264 -14.70 -2.25 -27.44
N GLU A 265 -14.33 -0.98 -27.61
CA GLU A 265 -13.25 -0.30 -26.90
C GLU A 265 -13.86 0.67 -25.88
N GLY A 266 -13.72 0.35 -24.60
CA GLY A 266 -14.39 1.06 -23.51
C GLY A 266 -14.41 0.21 -22.25
N GLU A 267 -15.07 0.65 -21.19
CA GLU A 267 -15.06 -0.10 -19.93
C GLU A 267 -15.88 -1.40 -20.01
N ILE A 268 -15.22 -2.54 -19.79
CA ILE A 268 -15.90 -3.81 -19.49
C ILE A 268 -16.42 -3.74 -18.05
N ILE A 269 -17.70 -4.07 -17.86
CA ILE A 269 -18.39 -3.93 -16.59
C ILE A 269 -18.28 -5.22 -15.75
N ILE A 270 -18.46 -5.09 -14.44
CA ILE A 270 -18.58 -6.23 -13.52
C ILE A 270 -20.05 -6.32 -13.09
N ASN A 271 -20.71 -7.44 -13.43
CA ASN A 271 -22.12 -7.66 -13.10
C ASN A 271 -22.33 -8.06 -11.61
N ASP A 272 -23.57 -8.37 -11.23
CA ASP A 272 -23.93 -8.68 -9.83
C ASP A 272 -23.35 -9.99 -9.31
N ASP A 273 -23.05 -10.92 -10.22
CA ASP A 273 -22.35 -12.17 -9.91
C ASP A 273 -20.82 -11.99 -9.82
N LEU A 274 -20.33 -10.75 -9.83
CA LEU A 274 -18.90 -10.39 -9.89
C LEU A 274 -18.18 -10.99 -11.10
N THR A 275 -18.88 -11.12 -12.22
CA THR A 275 -18.33 -11.60 -13.50
C THR A 275 -18.15 -10.43 -14.47
N TRP A 276 -17.06 -10.46 -15.22
CA TRP A 276 -16.76 -9.46 -16.26
C TRP A 276 -17.65 -9.68 -17.48
N GLU A 277 -18.27 -8.60 -17.95
CA GLU A 277 -19.28 -8.64 -18.99
C GLU A 277 -19.11 -7.45 -19.94
N CYS A 278 -19.06 -7.73 -21.25
CA CYS A 278 -19.05 -6.65 -22.25
C CYS A 278 -20.41 -5.93 -22.25
N PRO A 279 -20.46 -4.60 -22.07
CA PRO A 279 -21.73 -3.87 -22.03
C PRO A 279 -22.44 -3.79 -23.39
N ASN A 280 -21.72 -4.07 -24.49
CA ASN A 280 -22.27 -3.97 -25.85
C ASN A 280 -22.85 -5.30 -26.37
N CYS A 281 -22.16 -6.42 -26.12
CA CYS A 281 -22.57 -7.74 -26.66
C CYS A 281 -22.81 -8.81 -25.59
N HIS A 282 -22.69 -8.46 -24.31
CA HIS A 282 -22.85 -9.36 -23.17
C HIS A 282 -21.88 -10.55 -23.16
N ASN A 283 -20.75 -10.46 -23.89
CA ASN A 283 -19.69 -11.46 -23.81
C ASN A 283 -19.16 -11.57 -22.37
N LYS A 284 -19.17 -12.79 -21.84
CA LYS A 284 -18.60 -13.16 -20.53
C LYS A 284 -17.38 -14.07 -20.66
N ASP A 285 -17.02 -14.45 -21.89
CA ASP A 285 -15.83 -15.26 -22.17
C ASP A 285 -14.58 -14.39 -22.00
N GLN A 286 -13.92 -14.59 -20.86
CA GLN A 286 -12.70 -13.92 -20.45
C GLN A 286 -11.56 -14.09 -21.45
N ALA A 287 -11.50 -15.21 -22.18
CA ALA A 287 -10.50 -15.42 -23.23
C ALA A 287 -10.77 -14.56 -24.49
N LYS A 288 -11.96 -13.96 -24.60
CA LYS A 288 -12.39 -13.09 -25.69
C LYS A 288 -12.58 -11.64 -25.26
N MET A 289 -11.86 -11.21 -24.23
CA MET A 289 -11.75 -9.81 -23.84
C MET A 289 -10.36 -9.54 -23.23
N ASN A 290 -9.87 -8.32 -23.39
CA ASN A 290 -8.75 -7.80 -22.61
C ASN A 290 -9.33 -6.80 -21.61
N VAL A 291 -9.10 -7.04 -20.33
CA VAL A 291 -9.49 -6.11 -19.27
C VAL A 291 -8.23 -5.68 -18.54
N ILE A 292 -7.82 -4.43 -18.73
CA ILE A 292 -6.62 -3.91 -18.06
C ILE A 292 -7.06 -3.05 -16.89
N ARG A 293 -6.67 -3.45 -15.68
CA ARG A 293 -6.86 -2.65 -14.48
C ARG A 293 -5.55 -2.52 -13.73
N ARG A 294 -5.45 -1.44 -12.96
CA ARG A 294 -4.44 -1.30 -11.92
C ARG A 294 -4.98 -1.86 -10.62
N THR A 295 -4.32 -2.89 -10.10
CA THR A 295 -4.67 -3.44 -8.78
C THR A 295 -4.14 -2.57 -7.66
N CYS A 296 -2.82 -2.58 -7.51
CA CYS A 296 -2.12 -2.13 -6.32
C CYS A 296 -0.76 -1.46 -6.64
N GLY A 297 -0.46 -1.27 -7.93
CA GLY A 297 0.76 -0.63 -8.43
C GLY A 297 1.23 -1.04 -9.82
N TYR A 298 0.64 -2.08 -10.42
CA TYR A 298 0.95 -2.50 -11.79
C TYR A 298 -0.32 -2.70 -12.60
N LEU A 299 -0.17 -2.59 -13.92
CA LEU A 299 -1.22 -2.95 -14.88
C LEU A 299 -1.18 -4.46 -15.08
N GLY A 300 -2.33 -5.10 -14.87
CA GLY A 300 -2.52 -6.51 -15.17
C GLY A 300 -3.71 -6.71 -16.08
N ASP A 301 -3.62 -7.72 -16.93
CA ASP A 301 -4.70 -8.27 -17.74
C ASP A 301 -5.29 -9.57 -17.12
N ASN A 302 -4.69 -10.04 -16.02
CA ASN A 302 -5.16 -11.19 -15.27
C ASN A 302 -6.42 -10.85 -14.47
N PHE A 303 -7.43 -11.72 -14.55
CA PHE A 303 -8.64 -11.60 -13.74
C PHE A 303 -8.35 -11.78 -12.25
N TRP A 304 -9.00 -10.97 -11.42
CA TRP A 304 -8.71 -10.86 -9.99
C TRP A 304 -9.58 -11.76 -9.10
N ASN A 305 -9.11 -11.97 -7.86
CA ASN A 305 -9.88 -12.69 -6.85
C ASN A 305 -11.18 -11.95 -6.50
N LYS A 306 -12.15 -12.67 -5.91
CA LYS A 306 -13.49 -12.13 -5.60
C LYS A 306 -13.47 -10.81 -4.82
N GLY A 307 -12.61 -10.68 -3.80
CA GLY A 307 -12.52 -9.46 -2.99
C GLY A 307 -11.98 -8.27 -3.78
N LYS A 308 -10.97 -8.50 -4.62
CA LYS A 308 -10.41 -7.45 -5.48
C LYS A 308 -11.36 -7.07 -6.62
N THR A 309 -12.08 -8.02 -7.20
CA THR A 309 -13.13 -7.75 -8.18
C THR A 309 -14.26 -6.93 -7.57
N ALA A 310 -14.67 -7.23 -6.33
CA ALA A 310 -15.66 -6.43 -5.60
C ALA A 310 -15.16 -5.00 -5.31
N GLU A 311 -13.89 -4.85 -4.93
CA GLU A 311 -13.25 -3.54 -4.75
C GLU A 311 -13.24 -2.73 -6.04
N ILE A 312 -12.81 -3.33 -7.17
CA ILE A 312 -12.79 -2.65 -8.48
C ILE A 312 -14.21 -2.24 -8.93
N LYS A 313 -15.22 -3.09 -8.72
CA LYS A 313 -16.62 -2.76 -9.02
C LYS A 313 -17.12 -1.54 -8.24
N SER A 314 -16.57 -1.32 -7.05
CA SER A 314 -17.02 -0.29 -6.11
C SER A 314 -16.32 1.06 -6.29
N ARG A 315 -15.36 1.18 -7.22
CA ARG A 315 -14.58 2.40 -7.42
C ARG A 315 -15.40 3.50 -8.09
N VAL A 316 -15.46 4.66 -7.45
CA VAL A 316 -15.99 5.89 -8.06
C VAL A 316 -14.95 6.54 -8.98
N LEU A 317 -15.42 7.25 -10.01
CA LEU A 317 -14.57 8.12 -10.83
C LEU A 317 -14.38 9.45 -10.10
N HIS A 318 -13.18 10.02 -10.16
CA HIS A 318 -12.87 11.29 -9.49
C HIS A 318 -12.87 12.50 -10.45
N LEU A 319 -13.17 12.25 -11.74
CA LEU A 319 -13.32 13.21 -12.83
C LEU A 319 -14.51 12.82 -13.70
#